data_AF-A0A2V6XNR1-F1
#
_entry.id   AF-A0A2V6XNR1-F1
#
_cell.length_a   1.000
_cell.length_b   1.000
_cell.length_c   1.000
_cell.angle_alpha   90.00
_cell.angle_beta   90.00
_cell.angle_gamma   90.00
#
_symmetry.space_group_name_H-M   'P 1'
#
loop_
_entity.id
_entity.type
_entity.pdbx_description
1 polymer ?
#
loop_
_entity_poly.entity_id
_entity_poly.type
_entity_poly.pdbx_seq_one_letter_code
_entity_poly.pdbx_strand_id
1 'polypeptide(L)'
;EDEIDAGLHAGSLIHVEPLGSKVEYRWMAEFTGTVRDAQLRDRLEVALDGRGAFRRFKNVLLEFPAERERWFAFRDQRLHAAAREWLAELRIEPTTAPPASR
;
A
#
# COMPACT_ATOMS: atom_id res chain seq x y z
N GLU A 1 -23.26 0.74 -13.27
CA GLU A 1 -22.85 2.15 -13.13
C GLU A 1 -23.90 2.91 -12.35
N ASP A 2 -25.15 2.94 -12.80
CA ASP A 2 -26.24 3.68 -12.15
C ASP A 2 -26.41 3.42 -10.63
N GLU A 3 -26.26 2.17 -10.17
CA GLU A 3 -26.44 1.82 -8.75
C GLU A 3 -25.25 2.24 -7.86
N ILE A 4 -24.02 2.21 -8.42
CA ILE A 4 -22.81 2.67 -7.73
C ILE A 4 -22.83 4.20 -7.65
N ASP A 5 -23.13 4.88 -8.75
CA ASP A 5 -23.22 6.33 -8.79
C ASP A 5 -24.37 6.83 -7.91
N ALA A 6 -25.54 6.19 -7.95
CA ALA A 6 -26.64 6.50 -7.04
C ALA A 6 -26.25 6.30 -5.57
N GLY A 7 -25.51 5.23 -5.25
CA GLY A 7 -25.02 5.00 -3.89
C GLY A 7 -23.97 6.02 -3.43
N LEU A 8 -23.07 6.45 -4.32
CA LEU A 8 -22.09 7.51 -4.06
C LEU A 8 -22.80 8.86 -3.84
N HIS A 9 -23.78 9.20 -4.67
CA HIS A 9 -24.57 10.43 -4.53
C HIS A 9 -25.45 10.42 -3.28
N ALA A 10 -26.02 9.26 -2.91
CA ALA A 10 -26.82 9.10 -1.71
C ALA A 10 -25.99 9.03 -0.41
N GLY A 11 -24.66 8.93 -0.52
CA GLY A 11 -23.76 8.80 0.64
C GLY A 11 -23.77 7.43 1.31
N SER A 12 -24.36 6.40 0.68
CA SER A 12 -24.33 5.02 1.14
C SER A 12 -23.07 4.27 0.69
N LEU A 13 -22.36 4.81 -0.31
CA LEU A 13 -21.05 4.34 -0.76
C LEU A 13 -20.00 5.45 -0.63
N ILE A 14 -18.75 5.05 -0.44
CA ILE A 14 -17.60 5.96 -0.40
C ILE A 14 -16.55 5.43 -1.37
N HIS A 15 -15.99 6.32 -2.18
CA HIS A 15 -14.89 6.00 -3.07
C HIS A 15 -13.60 5.83 -2.26
N VAL A 16 -12.90 4.71 -2.48
CA VAL A 16 -11.59 4.47 -1.87
C VAL A 16 -10.52 4.98 -2.82
N GLU A 17 -9.92 6.11 -2.48
CA GLU A 17 -8.81 6.65 -3.27
C GLU A 17 -7.59 5.71 -3.20
N PRO A 18 -6.95 5.41 -4.34
CA PRO A 18 -5.70 4.69 -4.35
C PRO A 18 -4.64 5.41 -3.52
N LEU A 19 -3.73 4.65 -2.90
CA LEU A 19 -2.64 5.26 -2.16
C LEU A 19 -1.78 6.12 -3.10
N GLY A 20 -1.61 7.39 -2.74
CA GLY A 20 -0.83 8.32 -3.57
C GLY A 20 0.62 7.86 -3.76
N SER A 21 1.17 8.02 -4.97
CA SER A 21 2.52 7.53 -5.31
C SER A 21 3.63 8.07 -4.39
N LYS A 22 3.46 9.26 -3.80
CA LYS A 22 4.41 9.81 -2.81
C LYS A 22 4.45 9.00 -1.51
N VAL A 23 3.30 8.48 -1.07
CA VAL A 23 3.22 7.65 0.14
C VAL A 23 3.85 6.29 -0.14
N GLU A 24 3.50 5.65 -1.27
CA GLU A 24 4.12 4.37 -1.63
C GLU A 24 5.64 4.51 -1.81
N TYR A 25 6.11 5.58 -2.47
CA TYR A 25 7.55 5.83 -2.64
C TYR A 25 8.27 5.93 -1.29
N ARG A 26 7.70 6.66 -0.33
CA ARG A 26 8.25 6.80 1.01
C ARG A 26 8.34 5.44 1.72
N TRP A 27 7.31 4.59 1.61
CA TRP A 27 7.36 3.25 2.18
C TRP A 27 8.45 2.39 1.54
N MET A 28 8.67 2.50 0.23
CA MET A 28 9.76 1.81 -0.44
C MET A 28 11.13 2.30 0.06
N ALA A 29 11.32 3.62 0.21
CA ALA A 29 12.56 4.18 0.75
C ALA A 29 12.81 3.76 2.21
N GLU A 30 11.78 3.79 3.07
CA GLU A 30 11.86 3.30 4.45
C GLU A 30 12.21 1.82 4.49
N PHE A 31 11.55 0.99 3.67
CA PHE A 31 11.86 -0.44 3.58
C PHE A 31 13.31 -0.68 3.15
N THR A 32 13.79 0.02 2.12
CA THR A 32 15.19 -0.06 1.66
C THR A 32 16.16 0.19 2.82
N GLY A 33 15.91 1.20 3.66
CA GLY A 33 16.73 1.49 4.84
C GLY A 33 16.75 0.38 5.90
N THR A 34 15.78 -0.52 5.90
CA THR A 34 15.74 -1.69 6.82
C THR A 34 16.47 -2.93 6.29
N VAL A 35 16.90 -2.93 5.02
CA VAL A 35 17.60 -4.06 4.40
C VAL A 35 19.01 -4.17 4.97
N ARG A 36 19.32 -5.35 5.54
CA ARG A 36 20.62 -5.62 6.16
C ARG A 36 21.72 -5.94 5.15
N ASP A 37 21.37 -6.64 4.08
CA ASP A 37 22.29 -6.93 2.98
C ASP A 37 22.66 -5.61 2.27
N ALA A 38 23.92 -5.22 2.37
CA ALA A 38 24.40 -3.96 1.82
C ALA A 38 24.29 -3.92 0.29
N GLN A 39 24.57 -5.03 -0.40
CA GLN A 39 24.50 -5.08 -1.86
C GLN A 39 23.05 -4.93 -2.34
N LEU A 40 22.11 -5.60 -1.69
CA LEU A 40 20.69 -5.44 -2.03
C LEU A 40 20.21 -4.03 -1.71
N ARG A 41 20.57 -3.47 -0.56
CA ARG A 41 20.19 -2.10 -0.19
C ARG A 41 20.66 -1.10 -1.25
N ASP A 42 21.92 -1.14 -1.65
CA ASP A 42 22.48 -0.26 -2.67
C ASP A 42 21.74 -0.41 -4.01
N ARG A 43 21.41 -1.64 -4.42
CA ARG A 43 20.61 -1.90 -5.64
C ARG A 43 19.21 -1.28 -5.55
N LEU A 44 18.56 -1.38 -4.39
CA LEU A 44 17.23 -0.80 -4.17
C LEU A 44 17.28 0.74 -4.13
N GLU A 45 18.31 1.33 -3.53
CA GLU A 45 18.53 2.79 -3.54
C GLU A 45 18.68 3.31 -4.97
N VAL A 46 19.52 2.67 -5.79
CA VAL A 46 19.66 3.01 -7.22
C VAL A 46 18.34 2.78 -7.97
N ALA A 47 17.62 1.70 -7.67
CA ALA A 47 16.34 1.42 -8.30
C ALA A 47 15.31 2.53 -8.04
N LEU A 48 15.33 3.15 -6.86
CA LEU A 48 14.43 4.21 -6.43
C LEU A 48 14.71 5.58 -7.07
N ASP A 49 15.83 5.75 -7.77
CA ASP A 49 16.16 7.02 -8.40
C ASP A 49 15.51 7.20 -9.80
N GLY A 50 14.84 8.33 -10.03
CA GLY A 50 14.30 8.70 -11.34
C GLY A 50 13.07 7.91 -11.83
N ARG A 51 12.76 8.08 -13.13
CA ARG A 51 11.53 7.58 -13.76
C ARG A 51 11.48 6.05 -13.76
N GLY A 52 10.38 5.48 -13.27
CA GLY A 52 10.17 4.02 -13.26
C GLY A 52 10.66 3.32 -11.99
N ALA A 53 10.93 4.08 -10.93
CA ALA A 53 11.37 3.59 -9.62
C ALA A 53 10.58 2.38 -9.10
N PHE A 54 9.25 2.46 -9.15
CA PHE A 54 8.33 1.40 -8.73
C PHE A 54 8.60 0.06 -9.41
N ARG A 55 8.74 0.09 -10.74
CA ARG A 55 8.98 -1.12 -11.52
C ARG A 55 10.37 -1.68 -11.23
N ARG A 56 11.39 -0.83 -11.22
CA ARG A 56 12.78 -1.28 -10.96
C ARG A 56 12.95 -1.86 -9.56
N PHE A 57 12.39 -1.21 -8.54
CA PHE A 57 12.43 -1.72 -7.17
C PHE A 57 11.80 -3.11 -7.08
N LYS A 58 10.60 -3.29 -7.65
CA LYS A 58 9.94 -4.60 -7.69
C LYS A 58 10.76 -5.63 -8.47
N ASN A 59 11.40 -5.22 -9.57
CA ASN A 59 12.27 -6.10 -10.36
C ASN A 59 13.49 -6.56 -9.56
N VAL A 60 14.15 -5.67 -8.82
CA VAL A 60 15.27 -6.05 -7.94
C VAL A 60 14.81 -7.11 -6.94
N LEU A 61 13.65 -6.93 -6.31
CA LEU A 61 13.12 -7.90 -5.35
C LEU A 61 12.77 -9.27 -5.95
N LEU A 62 12.57 -9.39 -7.27
CA LEU A 62 12.34 -10.71 -7.89
C LEU A 62 13.55 -11.64 -7.73
N GLU A 63 14.76 -11.09 -7.63
CA GLU A 63 16.00 -11.84 -7.41
C GLU A 63 16.19 -12.24 -5.94
N PHE A 64 15.39 -11.69 -5.01
CA PHE A 64 15.52 -11.88 -3.56
C PHE A 64 14.18 -12.27 -2.93
N PRO A 65 13.73 -13.54 -3.06
CA PRO A 65 12.38 -13.96 -2.65
C PRO A 65 12.04 -13.68 -1.19
N ALA A 66 12.98 -13.88 -0.27
CA ALA A 66 12.77 -13.62 1.16
C ALA A 66 12.56 -12.11 1.45
N GLU A 67 13.34 -11.25 0.80
CA GLU A 67 13.21 -9.79 0.95
C GLU A 67 11.96 -9.26 0.23
N ARG A 68 11.55 -9.91 -0.87
CA ARG A 68 10.27 -9.64 -1.53
C ARG A 68 9.07 -9.95 -0.62
N GLU A 69 9.09 -11.09 0.06
CA GLU A 69 8.07 -11.46 1.04
C GLU A 69 8.05 -10.45 2.21
N ARG A 70 9.24 -10.08 2.71
CA ARG A 70 9.38 -9.05 3.76
C ARG A 70 8.83 -7.69 3.32
N TRP A 71 9.05 -7.31 2.05
CA TRP A 71 8.47 -6.09 1.47
C TRP A 71 6.95 -6.14 1.47
N PHE A 72 6.33 -7.25 1.07
CA PHE A 72 4.88 -7.36 1.11
C PHE A 72 4.33 -7.27 2.52
N ALA A 73 4.93 -7.99 3.47
CA ALA A 73 4.52 -7.91 4.88
C ALA A 73 4.64 -6.47 5.43
N PHE A 74 5.75 -5.77 5.11
CA PHE A 74 5.94 -4.37 5.50
C PHE A 74 4.88 -3.45 4.89
N ARG A 75 4.61 -3.59 3.58
CA ARG A 75 3.61 -2.79 2.86
C ARG A 75 2.21 -3.06 3.39
N ASP A 76 1.85 -4.31 3.64
CA ASP A 76 0.51 -4.68 4.11
C ASP A 76 0.24 -4.13 5.52
N GLN A 77 1.23 -4.18 6.42
CA GLN A 77 1.13 -3.54 7.74
C GLN A 77 0.86 -2.04 7.63
N ARG A 78 1.58 -1.35 6.73
CA ARG A 78 1.41 0.09 6.50
C ARG A 78 0.07 0.40 5.84
N LEU A 79 -0.36 -0.41 4.89
CA LEU A 79 -1.66 -0.26 4.24
C LEU A 79 -2.81 -0.46 5.22
N HIS A 80 -2.72 -1.47 6.09
CA HIS A 80 -3.70 -1.68 7.17
C HIS A 80 -3.74 -0.50 8.13
N ALA A 81 -2.59 0.04 8.53
CA ALA A 81 -2.54 1.23 9.39
C ALA A 81 -3.20 2.44 8.71
N ALA A 82 -2.83 2.72 7.45
CA ALA A 82 -3.41 3.82 6.67
C ALA A 82 -4.91 3.66 6.44
N ALA A 83 -5.38 2.44 6.14
CA ALA A 83 -6.80 2.16 5.98
C ALA A 83 -7.59 2.40 7.27
N ARG A 84 -7.04 2.02 8.42
CA ARG A 84 -7.67 2.28 9.73
C ARG A 84 -7.74 3.76 10.06
N GLU A 85 -6.68 4.50 9.78
CA GLU A 85 -6.64 5.96 9.96
C GLU A 85 -7.69 6.65 9.08
N TRP A 86 -7.74 6.28 7.79
CA TRP A 86 -8.72 6.80 6.84
C TRP A 86 -10.18 6.51 7.26
N LEU A 87 -10.47 5.27 7.71
CA LEU A 87 -11.80 4.93 8.23
C LEU A 87 -12.15 5.74 9.48
N ALA A 88 -11.19 5.97 10.38
CA ALA A 88 -11.40 6.76 11.59
C ALA A 88 -11.69 8.24 11.28
N GLU A 89 -11.01 8.83 10.29
CA GLU A 89 -11.30 10.19 9.79
C GLU A 89 -12.73 10.33 9.28
N LEU A 90 -13.25 9.27 8.66
CA LEU A 90 -14.64 9.18 8.20
C LEU A 90 -15.64 8.79 9.32
N ARG A 91 -15.14 8.54 10.53
CA ARG A 91 -15.92 8.03 11.68
C ARG A 91 -16.62 6.69 11.37
N ILE A 92 -15.96 5.85 10.57
CA ILE A 92 -16.40 4.50 10.24
C ILE A 92 -15.69 3.51 11.14
N GLU A 93 -16.46 2.70 11.85
CA GLU A 93 -15.92 1.61 12.66
C GLU A 93 -15.63 0.39 11.76
N PRO A 94 -14.36 -0.05 11.64
CA PRO A 94 -14.04 -1.24 10.87
C PRO A 94 -14.58 -2.49 11.55
N THR A 95 -15.29 -3.34 10.80
CA THR A 95 -15.75 -4.64 11.26
C THR A 95 -15.27 -5.75 10.33
N THR A 96 -14.92 -6.89 10.91
CA THR A 96 -14.67 -8.13 10.18
C THR A 96 -15.85 -9.10 10.28
N ALA A 97 -16.91 -8.71 11.01
CA ALA A 97 -18.13 -9.49 11.06
C ALA A 97 -18.82 -9.41 9.69
N PRO A 98 -19.30 -10.54 9.15
CA PRO A 98 -20.09 -10.50 7.93
C PRO A 98 -21.36 -9.67 8.16
N PRO A 99 -21.89 -9.00 7.12
CA PRO A 99 -23.17 -8.32 7.25
C PRO A 99 -24.25 -9.32 7.68
N ALA A 100 -25.15 -8.91 8.55
CA ALA A 100 -26.27 -9.76 8.96
C ALA A 100 -27.05 -10.19 7.71
N SER A 101 -27.22 -11.50 7.53
CA SER A 101 -28.05 -12.05 6.44
C SER A 101 -29.44 -11.43 6.52
N ARG A 102 -29.85 -10.77 5.42
CA ARG A 102 -31.15 -10.12 5.28
C ARG A 102 -32.22 -11.13 4.87
#